data_AF-A0A957KN89-F1
#
_entry.id   AF-A0A957KN89-F1
#
_cell.length_a   1.000
_cell.length_b   1.000
_cell.length_c   1.000
_cell.angle_alpha   90.00
_cell.angle_beta   90.00
_cell.angle_gamma   90.00
#
_symmetry.space_group_name_H-M   'P 1'
#
loop_
_entity.id
_entity.type
_entity.pdbx_description
1 polymer ?
#
loop_
_entity_poly.entity_id
_entity_poly.type
_entity_poly.pdbx_seq_one_letter_code
_entity_poly.pdbx_strand_id
1 'polypeptide(L)'
;MKTLTNPFFIEMEKGARRAEQELGIELIVKTGAQETSIEQQIAIVDDFIARGVDAIVIAPGSSTELIPVLKKAQDAGIVVINIDNRLDA
;
A
#
# COMPACT_ATOMS: atom_id res chain seq x y z
N MET A 1 3.31 -0.08 -2.48
CA MET A 1 3.72 -1.04 -3.55
C MET A 1 4.70 -2.06 -2.99
N LYS A 2 4.95 -3.18 -3.68
CA LYS A 2 5.95 -4.18 -3.23
C LYS A 2 7.37 -3.60 -3.25
N THR A 3 7.85 -3.20 -4.43
CA THR A 3 9.13 -2.50 -4.65
C THR A 3 9.03 -1.59 -5.86
N LEU A 4 9.97 -0.67 -6.06
CA LEU A 4 10.14 0.10 -7.31
C LEU A 4 11.34 -0.37 -8.14
N THR A 5 11.91 -1.54 -7.83
CA THR A 5 12.95 -2.16 -8.66
C THR A 5 12.35 -3.00 -9.80
N ASN A 6 11.10 -3.41 -9.66
CA ASN A 6 10.35 -4.15 -10.66
C ASN A 6 9.63 -3.18 -11.62
N PRO A 7 9.86 -3.26 -12.95
CA PRO A 7 9.23 -2.37 -13.93
C PRO A 7 7.70 -2.30 -13.86
N PHE A 8 7.05 -3.39 -13.44
CA PHE A 8 5.60 -3.42 -13.29
C PHE A 8 5.10 -2.38 -12.27
N PHE A 9 5.75 -2.29 -11.11
CA PHE A 9 5.36 -1.34 -10.07
C PHE A 9 5.78 0.09 -10.38
N ILE A 10 6.83 0.29 -11.19
CA ILE A 10 7.18 1.61 -11.74
C ILE A 10 6.05 2.14 -12.63
N GLU A 11 5.53 1.32 -13.55
CA GLU A 11 4.42 1.73 -14.41
C GLU A 11 3.13 1.95 -13.63
N MET A 12 2.88 1.14 -12.59
CA MET A 12 1.76 1.34 -11.68
C MET A 12 1.86 2.67 -10.94
N GLU A 13 3.04 3.04 -10.43
CA GLU A 13 3.27 4.35 -9.80
C GLU A 13 3.03 5.50 -10.79
N LYS A 14 3.51 5.39 -12.04
CA LYS A 14 3.25 6.41 -13.07
C LYS A 14 1.74 6.57 -13.34
N GLY A 15 0.97 5.48 -13.33
CA GLY A 15 -0.48 5.53 -13.40
C GLY A 15 -1.09 6.28 -12.23
N ALA A 16 -0.66 5.94 -11.01
CA ALA A 16 -1.14 6.58 -9.79
C ALA A 16 -0.81 8.08 -9.74
N ARG A 17 0.40 8.50 -10.17
CA ARG A 17 0.80 9.91 -10.24
C ARG A 17 0.04 10.72 -11.29
N ARG A 18 -0.40 10.09 -12.38
CA ARG A 18 -1.29 10.75 -13.34
C ARG A 18 -2.66 11.00 -12.70
N ALA A 19 -3.23 10.00 -12.04
CA ALA A 19 -4.49 10.15 -11.31
C ALA A 19 -4.40 11.18 -10.18
N GLU A 20 -3.26 11.27 -9.49
CA GLU A 20 -2.97 12.31 -8.48
C GLU A 20 -3.21 13.72 -9.06
N GLN A 21 -2.61 14.00 -10.22
CA GLN A 21 -2.72 15.28 -10.91
C GLN A 21 -4.13 15.55 -11.46
N GLU A 22 -4.76 14.54 -12.06
CA GLU A 22 -6.09 14.68 -12.67
C GLU A 22 -7.21 14.89 -11.63
N LEU A 23 -7.08 14.27 -10.46
CA LEU A 23 -8.09 14.31 -9.40
C LEU A 23 -7.77 15.34 -8.30
N GLY A 24 -6.58 15.91 -8.28
CA GLY A 24 -6.16 16.90 -7.28
C GLY A 24 -6.05 16.32 -5.87
N ILE A 25 -5.68 15.04 -5.76
CA ILE A 25 -5.47 14.33 -4.49
C ILE A 25 -3.99 14.35 -4.09
N GLU A 26 -3.69 14.09 -2.82
CA GLU A 26 -2.31 13.86 -2.37
C GLU A 26 -1.97 12.37 -2.44
N LEU A 27 -0.89 12.00 -3.14
CA LEU A 27 -0.42 10.62 -3.19
C LEU A 27 0.91 10.45 -2.46
N ILE A 28 0.92 9.63 -1.41
CA ILE A 28 2.15 9.18 -0.76
C ILE A 28 2.52 7.77 -1.24
N VAL A 29 3.66 7.65 -1.92
CA VAL A 29 4.19 6.35 -2.37
C VAL A 29 5.28 5.88 -1.41
N LYS A 30 5.10 4.67 -0.84
CA LYS A 30 6.08 3.96 -0.03
C LYS A 30 6.20 2.51 -0.49
N THR A 31 7.40 1.95 -0.40
CA THR A 31 7.69 0.55 -0.75
C THR A 31 8.68 -0.06 0.23
N GLY A 32 8.65 -1.39 0.35
CA GLY A 32 9.76 -2.11 0.97
C GLY A 32 11.02 -2.07 0.10
N ALA A 33 12.16 -2.42 0.70
CA ALA A 33 13.42 -2.58 -0.03
C ALA A 33 13.36 -3.74 -1.03
N GLN A 34 12.66 -4.83 -0.68
CA GLN A 34 12.45 -6.02 -1.51
C GLN A 34 10.99 -6.47 -1.43
N GLU A 35 10.54 -7.30 -2.38
CA GLU A 35 9.15 -7.78 -2.41
C GLU A 35 8.79 -8.58 -1.17
N THR A 36 9.78 -9.24 -0.56
CA THR A 36 9.67 -10.05 0.66
C THR A 36 9.93 -9.25 1.94
N SER A 37 10.10 -7.93 1.88
CA SER A 37 10.28 -7.08 3.06
C SER A 37 8.96 -6.82 3.80
N ILE A 38 8.33 -7.90 4.28
CA ILE A 38 6.98 -7.87 4.87
C ILE A 38 6.92 -6.97 6.10
N GLU A 39 7.91 -7.07 7.00
CA GLU A 39 8.00 -6.23 8.19
C GLU A 39 8.07 -4.73 7.86
N GLN A 40 8.75 -4.37 6.77
CA GLN A 40 8.79 -2.97 6.31
C GLN A 40 7.43 -2.52 5.76
N GLN A 41 6.72 -3.39 5.03
CA GLN A 41 5.35 -3.08 4.61
C GLN A 41 4.41 -2.91 5.80
N ILE A 42 4.53 -3.74 6.84
CA ILE A 42 3.76 -3.59 8.07
C ILE A 42 4.04 -2.22 8.70
N ALA A 43 5.31 -1.85 8.87
CA ALA A 43 5.70 -0.55 9.43
C ALA A 43 5.18 0.64 8.59
N ILE A 44 5.16 0.51 7.26
CA ILE A 44 4.59 1.53 6.36
C ILE A 44 3.07 1.67 6.59
N VAL A 45 2.34 0.57 6.76
CA VAL A 45 0.90 0.62 7.04
C VAL A 45 0.66 1.30 8.40
N ASP A 46 1.44 0.96 9.43
CA ASP A 46 1.34 1.61 10.74
C ASP A 46 1.63 3.12 10.68
N ASP A 47 2.62 3.55 9.88
CA ASP A 47 2.88 4.98 9.63
C ASP A 47 1.67 5.67 8.98
N PHE A 48 1.06 5.03 7.99
CA PHE A 48 -0.14 5.58 7.33
C PHE A 48 -1.35 5.65 8.26
N ILE A 49 -1.51 4.67 9.17
CA ILE A 49 -2.52 4.74 10.22
C ILE A 49 -2.25 5.94 11.14
N ALA A 50 -1.00 6.10 11.61
CA ALA A 50 -0.63 7.20 12.49
C ALA A 50 -0.80 8.58 11.84
N ARG A 51 -0.57 8.68 10.53
CA ARG A 51 -0.79 9.89 9.74
C ARG A 51 -2.27 10.18 9.46
N GLY A 52 -3.16 9.23 9.69
CA GLY A 52 -4.59 9.38 9.45
C GLY A 52 -4.93 9.57 7.97
N VAL A 53 -4.29 8.82 7.07
CA VAL A 53 -4.62 8.87 5.64
C VAL A 53 -6.04 8.36 5.38
N ASP A 54 -6.70 8.86 4.34
CA ASP A 54 -8.07 8.46 4.01
C ASP A 54 -8.16 7.04 3.42
N ALA A 55 -7.13 6.63 2.67
CA ALA A 55 -7.08 5.34 1.99
C ALA A 55 -5.67 4.79 1.86
N ILE A 56 -5.57 3.45 1.82
CA ILE A 56 -4.34 2.69 1.57
C ILE A 56 -4.60 1.74 0.40
N VAL A 57 -3.82 1.92 -0.68
CA VAL A 57 -3.78 0.98 -1.81
C VAL A 57 -2.54 0.11 -1.66
N ILE A 58 -2.71 -1.21 -1.57
CA ILE A 58 -1.62 -2.14 -1.25
C ILE A 58 -1.54 -3.33 -2.20
N ALA A 59 -0.33 -3.52 -2.73
CA ALA A 59 0.12 -4.77 -3.34
C ALA A 59 0.92 -5.56 -2.27
N PRO A 60 0.30 -6.56 -1.63
CA PRO A 60 0.88 -7.21 -0.45
C PRO A 60 2.01 -8.16 -0.82
N GLY A 61 3.12 -8.11 -0.09
CA GLY A 61 4.22 -9.08 -0.22
C GLY A 61 3.89 -10.47 0.34
N SER A 62 2.90 -10.56 1.25
CA SER A 62 2.42 -11.80 1.88
C SER A 62 0.90 -11.78 1.94
N SER A 63 0.25 -12.91 1.61
CA SER A 63 -1.22 -13.02 1.56
C SER A 63 -1.86 -13.06 2.95
N THR A 64 -1.11 -13.40 4.00
CA THR A 64 -1.62 -13.57 5.37
C THR A 64 -1.05 -12.58 6.37
N GLU A 65 0.25 -12.27 6.29
CA GLU A 65 0.96 -11.56 7.37
C GLU A 65 0.58 -10.08 7.48
N LEU A 66 0.04 -9.49 6.40
CA LEU A 66 -0.41 -8.10 6.40
C LEU A 66 -1.86 -7.95 6.89
N ILE A 67 -2.63 -9.04 6.98
CA ILE A 67 -4.05 -8.98 7.36
C ILE A 67 -4.24 -8.27 8.71
N PRO A 68 -3.47 -8.56 9.79
CA PRO A 68 -3.70 -7.92 11.08
C PRO A 68 -3.54 -6.39 11.05
N VAL A 69 -2.48 -5.87 10.40
CA VAL A 69 -2.22 -4.42 10.33
C VAL A 69 -3.19 -3.72 9.38
N LEU A 70 -3.62 -4.40 8.31
CA LEU A 70 -4.64 -3.86 7.40
C LEU A 70 -6.02 -3.81 8.07
N LYS A 71 -6.35 -4.82 8.89
CA LYS A 71 -7.57 -4.78 9.72
C LYS A 71 -7.53 -3.60 10.69
N LYS A 72 -6.38 -3.36 11.34
CA LYS A 72 -6.17 -2.18 12.21
C LYS A 72 -6.40 -0.87 11.45
N ALA A 73 -5.97 -0.77 10.20
CA ALA A 73 -6.24 0.40 9.36
C ALA A 73 -7.73 0.58 9.07
N GLN A 74 -8.43 -0.50 8.70
CA GLN A 74 -9.88 -0.47 8.48
C GLN A 74 -10.66 -0.08 9.74
N ASP A 75 -10.26 -0.63 10.90
CA ASP A 75 -10.86 -0.30 12.20
C ASP A 75 -10.63 1.17 12.59
N ALA A 76 -9.56 1.80 12.07
CA ALA A 76 -9.29 3.24 12.20
C ALA A 76 -10.07 4.11 11.18
N GLY A 77 -10.92 3.52 10.35
CA GLY A 77 -11.74 4.21 9.34
C GLY A 77 -11.06 4.41 7.99
N ILE A 78 -9.88 3.82 7.78
CA ILE A 78 -9.10 3.96 6.55
C ILE A 78 -9.59 2.96 5.50
N VAL A 79 -9.86 3.44 4.28
CA VAL A 79 -10.26 2.56 3.17
C VAL A 79 -9.06 1.74 2.70
N VAL A 80 -9.14 0.42 2.76
CA VAL A 80 -8.08 -0.48 2.27
C VAL A 80 -8.47 -1.08 0.92
N ILE A 81 -7.63 -0.90 -0.09
CA ILE A 81 -7.79 -1.45 -1.44
C ILE A 81 -6.65 -2.42 -1.72
N ASN A 82 -6.97 -3.70 -1.87
CA ASN A 82 -6.02 -4.75 -2.22
C ASN A 82 -5.90 -4.87 -3.75
N ILE A 83 -4.66 -4.85 -4.24
CA ILE A 83 -4.33 -5.00 -5.66
C ILE A 83 -3.23 -6.04 -5.86
N ASP A 84 -3.04 -6.47 -7.11
CA ASP A 84 -2.00 -7.41 -7.56
C ASP A 84 -2.10 -8.81 -6.92
N ASN A 85 -1.61 -8.98 -5.69
CA ASN A 85 -1.76 -10.24 -4.94
C ASN A 85 -2.99 -10.18 -4.06
N ARG A 86 -3.86 -11.19 -4.16
CA ARG A 86 -5.03 -11.32 -3.29
C ARG A 86 -4.62 -11.67 -1.86
N LEU A 87 -5.22 -11.01 -0.87
CA LEU A 87 -5.15 -11.43 0.53
C LEU A 87 -5.97 -12.70 0.75
N ASP A 88 -5.49 -13.57 1.63
CA ASP A 88 -6.25 -14.75 2.05
C ASP A 88 -7.42 -14.37 2.97
N ALA A 89 -8.42 -15.24 3.03
CA ALA A 89 -9.67 -15.01 3.76
C ALA A 89 -9.61 -15.46 5.23
#